data_AF-A0AAB0A4S5-F1
#
_entry.id   AF-A0AAB0A4S5-F1
#
_cell.length_a   1.000
_cell.length_b   1.000
_cell.length_c   1.000
_cell.angle_alpha   90.00
_cell.angle_beta   90.00
_cell.angle_gamma   90.00
#
_symmetry.space_group_name_H-M   'P 1'
#
loop_
_entity.id
_entity.type
_entity.pdbx_description
1 polymer ?
#
loop_
_entity_poly.entity_id
_entity_poly.type
_entity_poly.pdbx_seq_one_letter_code
_entity_poly.pdbx_strand_id
1 'polypeptide(L)'
;MLLRKLFLLIGFASAVHGIYLSNLNSTCFRCLCESSTGCSNRLRCDQGYCGPFSISRAYWIDAGKVVKAQDDPNRWGSYEECANNYDCATDIITQYMEKYGKDCNNDGLVDCVDYAMLHINGGPTCHLPLNLDFSRKFSSCLLQSRRLRKKLLEKFLKKSIEKFQEEPLEKFLEDSLKESLGISLEKFMEKSLEESLKQILDKSLKEFLEECLEESLKNS
;
A
#
# COMPACT_ATOMS: atom_id res chain seq x y z
N MET A 1 -22.59 -9.82 57.51
CA MET A 1 -22.00 -8.48 57.28
C MET A 1 -21.65 -8.39 55.81
N LEU A 2 -22.61 -7.99 54.98
CA LEU A 2 -22.78 -6.60 54.51
C LEU A 2 -21.68 -6.18 53.52
N LEU A 3 -22.10 -6.18 52.26
CA LEU A 3 -21.77 -5.23 51.20
C LEU A 3 -20.71 -4.17 51.55
N ARG A 4 -19.62 -4.14 50.77
CA ARG A 4 -19.18 -2.97 49.99
C ARG A 4 -17.81 -3.24 49.39
N LYS A 5 -17.77 -3.40 48.06
CA LYS A 5 -16.75 -2.79 47.19
C LYS A 5 -17.25 -2.91 45.75
N LEU A 6 -18.20 -2.03 45.42
CA LEU A 6 -18.41 -1.56 44.07
C LEU A 6 -17.36 -0.48 43.85
N PHE A 7 -16.41 -0.70 42.94
CA PHE A 7 -15.79 0.39 42.19
C PHE A 7 -15.59 -0.05 40.75
N LEU A 8 -16.26 0.69 39.88
CA LEU A 8 -16.19 0.68 38.43
C LEU A 8 -14.76 0.93 37.94
N LEU A 9 -14.32 0.13 36.98
CA LEU A 9 -13.43 0.51 35.88
C LEU A 9 -13.98 -0.24 34.66
N ILE A 10 -14.96 0.35 33.96
CA ILE A 10 -14.78 1.12 32.71
C ILE A 10 -13.84 0.38 31.76
N GLY A 11 -14.43 -0.09 30.67
CA GLY A 11 -13.89 -1.13 29.81
C GLY A 11 -12.60 -0.78 29.09
N PHE A 12 -11.79 -1.81 28.89
CA PHE A 12 -10.82 -1.86 27.81
C PHE A 12 -11.40 -2.74 26.71
N ALA A 13 -12.29 -2.16 25.91
CA ALA A 13 -12.47 -2.63 24.55
C ALA A 13 -11.38 -1.96 23.70
N SER A 14 -10.16 -2.51 23.72
CA SER A 14 -9.18 -2.21 22.67
C SER A 14 -9.59 -2.96 21.41
N ALA A 15 -10.71 -2.56 20.82
CA ALA A 15 -11.00 -2.90 19.45
C ALA A 15 -10.37 -1.79 18.60
N VAL A 16 -9.06 -1.89 18.34
CA VAL A 16 -8.47 -1.17 17.22
C VAL A 16 -8.98 -1.86 15.97
N HIS A 17 -10.20 -1.52 15.56
CA HIS A 17 -10.60 -1.71 14.18
C HIS A 17 -9.77 -0.69 13.40
N GLY A 18 -8.70 -1.14 12.74
CA GLY A 18 -8.08 -0.35 11.69
C GLY A 18 -9.20 0.12 10.75
N ILE A 19 -9.30 1.42 10.56
CA ILE A 19 -10.36 1.99 9.71
C ILE A 19 -9.99 1.62 8.29
N TYR A 20 -10.82 0.80 7.64
CA TYR A 20 -10.63 0.46 6.25
C TYR A 20 -10.88 1.70 5.38
N LEU A 21 -9.81 2.36 4.93
CA LEU A 21 -9.85 3.40 3.90
C LEU A 21 -10.18 2.75 2.54
N SER A 22 -11.46 2.52 2.27
CA SER A 22 -11.95 1.66 1.16
C SER A 22 -11.52 2.07 -0.26
N ASN A 23 -11.00 3.27 -0.38
CA ASN A 23 -10.67 4.03 -1.57
C ASN A 23 -9.17 4.29 -1.73
N LEU A 24 -8.34 4.02 -0.71
CA LEU A 24 -6.88 4.06 -0.79
C LEU A 24 -6.35 2.67 -1.19
N ASN A 25 -6.45 2.35 -2.47
CA ASN A 25 -6.07 1.03 -3.01
C ASN A 25 -4.77 1.09 -3.84
N SER A 26 -4.32 -0.08 -4.32
CA SER A 26 -3.11 -0.21 -5.14
C SER A 26 -3.10 0.64 -6.42
N THR A 27 -4.27 0.93 -7.00
CA THR A 27 -4.35 1.86 -8.14
C THR A 27 -4.09 3.30 -7.70
N CYS A 28 -4.61 3.69 -6.54
CA CYS A 28 -4.34 5.00 -5.97
C CYS A 28 -2.85 5.18 -5.68
N PHE A 29 -2.23 4.24 -4.96
CA PHE A 29 -0.79 4.28 -4.68
C PHE A 29 0.05 4.29 -5.95
N ARG A 30 -0.27 3.47 -6.95
CA ARG A 30 0.43 3.53 -8.25
C ARG A 30 0.34 4.92 -8.86
N CYS A 31 -0.85 5.51 -8.93
CA CYS A 31 -1.00 6.82 -9.56
C CYS A 31 -0.34 7.96 -8.75
N LEU A 32 -0.34 7.90 -7.42
CA LEU A 32 0.41 8.81 -6.57
C LEU A 32 1.92 8.69 -6.83
N CYS A 33 2.43 7.47 -6.86
CA CYS A 33 3.85 7.15 -7.08
C CYS A 33 4.35 7.67 -8.45
N GLU A 34 3.64 7.29 -9.52
CA GLU A 34 3.95 7.69 -10.90
C GLU A 34 3.90 9.21 -11.09
N SER A 35 2.94 9.88 -10.45
CA SER A 35 2.76 11.32 -10.60
C SER A 35 3.75 12.12 -9.78
N SER A 36 4.18 11.59 -8.63
CA SER A 36 5.16 12.23 -7.75
C SER A 36 6.57 12.16 -8.35
N THR A 37 6.99 10.97 -8.79
CA THR A 37 8.40 10.73 -9.14
C THR A 37 8.63 9.86 -10.39
N GLY A 38 7.55 9.48 -11.09
CA GLY A 38 7.62 8.39 -12.09
C GLY A 38 7.87 7.02 -11.45
N CYS A 39 7.49 6.88 -10.18
CA CYS A 39 7.67 5.68 -9.37
C CYS A 39 9.09 5.09 -9.40
N SER A 40 10.10 5.96 -9.40
CA SER A 40 11.49 5.54 -9.55
C SER A 40 12.09 5.06 -8.23
N ASN A 41 12.40 3.77 -8.15
CA ASN A 41 13.10 3.15 -7.01
C ASN A 41 14.58 3.57 -6.87
N ARG A 42 15.09 4.39 -7.81
CA ARG A 42 16.47 4.91 -7.77
C ARG A 42 16.58 6.27 -7.07
N LEU A 43 15.44 6.91 -6.81
CA LEU A 43 15.40 8.19 -6.13
C LEU A 43 15.65 7.96 -4.64
N ARG A 44 16.81 8.43 -4.20
CA ARG A 44 17.08 8.67 -2.78
C ARG A 44 16.43 9.98 -2.37
N CYS A 45 16.74 10.42 -1.15
CA CYS A 45 16.32 11.71 -0.67
C CYS A 45 17.03 12.84 -1.43
N ASP A 46 16.25 13.76 -1.98
CA ASP A 46 16.71 14.99 -2.60
C ASP A 46 15.95 16.19 -1.99
N GLN A 47 16.68 17.24 -1.63
CA GLN A 47 16.12 18.46 -1.02
C GLN A 47 15.13 18.22 0.15
N GLY A 48 15.33 17.15 0.92
CA GLY A 48 14.50 16.80 2.07
C GLY A 48 13.26 15.94 1.76
N TYR A 49 13.05 15.55 0.50
CA TYR A 49 11.98 14.65 0.07
C TYR A 49 12.55 13.31 -0.38
N CYS A 50 11.94 12.21 0.04
CA CYS A 50 12.47 10.87 -0.15
C CYS A 50 11.52 9.96 -0.93
N GLY A 51 12.13 9.08 -1.73
CA GLY A 51 11.52 7.88 -2.25
C GLY A 51 10.43 8.07 -3.30
N PRO A 52 9.71 6.98 -3.62
CA PRO A 52 8.78 6.91 -4.76
C PRO A 52 7.62 7.91 -4.68
N PHE A 53 7.26 8.36 -3.48
CA PHE A 53 6.12 9.24 -3.25
C PHE A 53 6.53 10.68 -2.93
N SER A 54 7.83 11.02 -2.95
CA SER A 54 8.33 12.35 -2.56
C SER A 54 7.80 12.76 -1.17
N ILE A 55 7.99 11.89 -0.18
CA ILE A 55 7.54 12.14 1.20
C ILE A 55 8.55 13.04 1.88
N SER A 56 8.11 14.03 2.65
CA SER A 56 8.98 14.87 3.49
C SER A 56 9.08 14.35 4.92
N ARG A 57 10.12 14.76 5.66
CA ARG A 57 10.28 14.38 7.08
C ARG A 57 9.11 14.88 7.95
N ALA A 58 8.58 16.06 7.65
CA ALA A 58 7.42 16.62 8.37
C ALA A 58 6.16 15.77 8.12
N TYR A 59 5.91 15.38 6.86
CA TYR A 59 4.82 14.48 6.49
C TYR A 59 4.91 13.14 7.25
N TRP A 60 6.11 12.56 7.30
CA TRP A 60 6.38 11.32 8.05
C TRP A 60 6.12 11.46 9.56
N ILE A 61 6.52 12.58 10.17
CA ILE A 61 6.23 12.89 11.58
C ILE A 61 4.71 12.99 11.80
N ASP A 62 4.01 13.70 10.91
CA ASP A 62 2.57 13.90 11.00
C ASP A 62 1.79 12.59 10.84
N ALA A 63 2.30 11.67 10.03
CA ALA A 63 1.81 10.30 9.85
C ALA A 63 2.09 9.38 11.05
N GLY A 64 2.75 9.87 12.11
CA GLY A 64 3.02 9.08 13.31
C GLY A 64 4.36 8.35 13.31
N LYS A 65 5.31 8.79 12.46
CA LYS A 65 6.68 8.24 12.39
C LYS A 65 6.70 6.74 12.08
N VAL A 66 5.97 6.32 11.05
CA VAL A 66 5.91 4.92 10.61
C VAL A 66 7.31 4.42 10.23
N VAL A 67 7.67 3.22 10.68
CA VAL A 67 8.98 2.61 10.43
C VAL A 67 8.83 1.15 10.01
N LYS A 68 9.91 0.57 9.50
CA LYS A 68 9.97 -0.87 9.24
C LYS A 68 9.84 -1.65 10.54
N ALA A 69 9.44 -2.92 10.43
CA ALA A 69 9.33 -3.80 11.58
C ALA A 69 10.64 -3.82 12.39
N GLN A 70 10.51 -3.68 13.72
CA GLN A 70 11.61 -3.69 14.69
C GLN A 70 12.58 -2.49 14.62
N ASP A 71 12.30 -1.45 13.83
CA ASP A 71 13.08 -0.21 13.83
C ASP A 71 12.55 0.80 14.88
N ASP A 72 13.38 1.77 15.27
CA ASP A 72 13.04 2.80 16.25
C ASP A 72 12.50 4.07 15.56
N PRO A 73 11.24 4.49 15.80
CA PRO A 73 10.66 5.70 15.21
C PRO A 73 11.38 7.00 15.58
N ASN A 74 12.25 7.00 16.59
CA ASN A 74 13.03 8.18 16.99
C ASN A 74 14.45 8.19 16.42
N ARG A 75 14.89 7.12 15.77
CA ARG A 75 16.20 7.08 15.11
C ARG A 75 16.19 8.00 13.90
N TRP A 76 17.26 8.78 13.73
CA TRP A 76 17.34 9.81 12.69
C TRP A 76 17.09 9.26 11.28
N GLY A 77 17.68 8.11 10.94
CA GLY A 77 17.62 7.49 9.61
C GLY A 77 16.35 6.70 9.29
N SER A 78 15.45 6.51 10.26
CA SER A 78 14.25 5.69 10.07
C SER A 78 13.27 6.31 9.08
N TYR A 79 13.22 7.64 9.02
CA TYR A 79 12.49 8.38 8.00
C TYR A 79 12.96 8.00 6.59
N GLU A 80 14.25 8.16 6.31
CA GLU A 80 14.80 7.90 4.99
C GLU A 80 14.66 6.43 4.60
N GLU A 81 14.89 5.51 5.52
CA GLU A 81 14.81 4.08 5.24
C GLU A 81 13.38 3.60 4.93
N CYS A 82 12.38 4.17 5.61
CA CYS A 82 10.98 3.86 5.36
C CYS A 82 10.46 4.59 4.12
N ALA A 83 10.70 5.90 3.99
CA ALA A 83 10.22 6.70 2.86
C ALA A 83 10.81 6.25 1.51
N ASN A 84 12.03 5.71 1.47
CA ASN A 84 12.63 5.15 0.25
C ASN A 84 12.20 3.70 -0.06
N ASN A 85 11.47 3.04 0.83
CA ASN A 85 10.93 1.70 0.58
C ASN A 85 9.45 1.81 0.17
N TYR A 86 9.07 1.19 -0.96
CA TYR A 86 7.71 1.35 -1.49
C TYR A 86 6.63 0.96 -0.49
N ASP A 87 6.73 -0.22 0.12
CA ASP A 87 5.69 -0.74 1.02
C ASP A 87 5.62 0.10 2.32
N CYS A 88 6.76 0.38 2.93
CA CYS A 88 6.82 1.23 4.13
C CYS A 88 6.33 2.67 3.84
N ALA A 89 6.63 3.20 2.64
CA ALA A 89 6.12 4.49 2.21
C ALA A 89 4.60 4.48 1.99
N THR A 90 4.02 3.37 1.50
CA THR A 90 2.55 3.23 1.46
C THR A 90 1.94 3.19 2.86
N ASP A 91 2.62 2.62 3.85
CA ASP A 91 2.17 2.65 5.24
C ASP A 91 2.22 4.07 5.82
N ILE A 92 3.27 4.85 5.53
CA ILE A 92 3.35 6.28 5.89
C ILE A 92 2.13 7.04 5.34
N ILE A 93 1.84 6.88 4.06
CA ILE A 93 0.71 7.56 3.41
C ILE A 93 -0.61 7.08 4.01
N THR A 94 -0.76 5.78 4.23
CA THR A 94 -1.96 5.20 4.87
C THR A 94 -2.23 5.85 6.22
N GLN A 95 -1.24 5.89 7.12
CA GLN A 95 -1.39 6.53 8.42
C GLN A 95 -1.68 8.03 8.33
N TYR A 96 -1.11 8.73 7.35
CA TYR A 96 -1.43 10.14 7.11
C TYR A 96 -2.90 10.31 6.69
N MET A 97 -3.40 9.47 5.77
CA MET A 97 -4.79 9.52 5.32
C MET A 97 -5.77 9.07 6.40
N GLU A 98 -5.40 8.12 7.27
CA GLU A 98 -6.22 7.77 8.45
C GLU A 98 -6.42 8.97 9.37
N LYS A 99 -5.39 9.80 9.53
CA LYS A 99 -5.40 10.94 10.44
C LYS A 99 -6.03 12.21 9.84
N TYR A 100 -5.82 12.44 8.55
CA TYR A 100 -6.18 13.71 7.89
C TYR A 100 -7.20 13.55 6.75
N GLY A 101 -7.64 12.34 6.44
CA GLY A 101 -8.59 12.03 5.38
C GLY A 101 -9.88 12.82 5.53
N LYS A 102 -10.22 13.58 4.49
CA LYS A 102 -11.42 14.42 4.38
C LYS A 102 -11.68 14.74 2.92
N ASP A 103 -12.91 15.16 2.63
CA ASP A 103 -13.29 15.66 1.31
C ASP A 103 -12.60 17.02 1.10
N CYS A 104 -11.68 17.06 0.15
CA CYS A 104 -10.83 18.21 -0.15
C CYS A 104 -11.27 18.93 -1.42
N ASN A 105 -11.98 18.25 -2.33
CA ASN A 105 -12.51 18.86 -3.55
C ASN A 105 -13.98 19.29 -3.41
N ASN A 106 -14.64 18.99 -2.28
CA ASN A 106 -16.04 19.22 -1.96
C ASN A 106 -17.03 18.53 -2.92
N ASP A 107 -16.68 17.33 -3.41
CA ASP A 107 -17.56 16.53 -4.27
C ASP A 107 -18.50 15.57 -3.50
N GLY A 108 -18.41 15.57 -2.16
CA GLY A 108 -19.22 14.76 -1.26
C GLY A 108 -18.69 13.36 -1.02
N LEU A 109 -17.54 13.01 -1.61
CA LEU A 109 -16.82 11.77 -1.36
C LEU A 109 -15.47 12.10 -0.75
N VAL A 110 -14.98 11.21 0.10
CA VAL A 110 -13.54 11.10 0.31
C VAL A 110 -13.10 10.02 -0.66
N ASP A 111 -12.15 10.30 -1.54
CA ASP A 111 -11.61 9.35 -2.50
C ASP A 111 -10.11 9.58 -2.84
N CYS A 112 -9.61 8.85 -3.84
CA CYS A 112 -8.20 8.94 -4.22
C CYS A 112 -7.80 10.36 -4.71
N VAL A 113 -8.75 11.14 -5.24
CA VAL A 113 -8.52 12.54 -5.62
C VAL A 113 -8.24 13.38 -4.38
N ASP A 114 -9.00 13.20 -3.30
CA ASP A 114 -8.74 13.89 -2.03
C ASP A 114 -7.42 13.48 -1.41
N TYR A 115 -7.10 12.19 -1.46
CA TYR A 115 -5.81 11.70 -0.95
C TYR A 115 -4.64 12.26 -1.75
N ALA A 116 -4.78 12.48 -3.06
CA ALA A 116 -3.76 13.17 -3.85
C ALA A 116 -3.63 14.65 -3.46
N MET A 117 -4.76 15.32 -3.19
CA MET A 117 -4.78 16.70 -2.69
C MET A 117 -4.13 16.82 -1.30
N LEU A 118 -4.43 15.89 -0.39
CA LEU A 118 -3.79 15.80 0.93
C LEU A 118 -2.31 15.47 0.84
N HIS A 119 -1.91 14.55 -0.03
CA HIS A 119 -0.52 14.14 -0.18
C HIS A 119 0.37 15.31 -0.65
N ILE A 120 -0.11 16.09 -1.60
CA ILE A 120 0.68 17.16 -2.23
C ILE A 120 0.57 18.48 -1.47
N ASN A 121 -0.62 18.85 -0.98
CA ASN A 121 -0.82 20.15 -0.35
C ASN A 121 -0.81 20.08 1.18
N GLY A 122 -0.84 18.89 1.78
CA GLY A 122 -1.01 18.69 3.22
C GLY A 122 -2.42 18.97 3.72
N GLY A 123 -2.69 18.58 4.98
CA GLY A 123 -4.00 18.68 5.63
C GLY A 123 -4.66 20.08 5.58
N PRO A 124 -4.02 21.16 6.07
CA PRO A 124 -4.65 22.47 6.16
C PRO A 124 -5.03 23.08 4.82
N THR A 125 -4.23 22.82 3.79
CA THR A 125 -4.30 23.45 2.47
C THR A 125 -4.79 22.49 1.38
N CYS A 126 -5.40 21.36 1.75
CA CYS A 126 -5.74 20.34 0.77
C CYS A 126 -6.65 20.84 -0.36
N HIS A 127 -7.57 21.78 -0.08
CA HIS A 127 -8.47 22.38 -1.07
C HIS A 127 -7.79 23.20 -2.17
N LEU A 128 -6.49 23.50 -2.04
CA LEU A 128 -5.76 24.20 -3.09
C LEU A 128 -5.61 23.32 -4.35
N PRO A 129 -5.56 23.93 -5.54
CA PRO A 129 -5.35 23.15 -6.77
C PRO A 129 -3.97 22.48 -6.76
N LEU A 130 -3.93 21.24 -7.24
CA LEU A 130 -2.67 20.52 -7.49
C LEU A 130 -1.87 21.21 -8.60
N ASN A 131 -0.54 21.10 -8.54
CA ASN A 131 0.33 21.51 -9.65
C ASN A 131 -0.11 20.81 -10.96
N LEU A 132 -0.13 21.56 -12.06
CA LEU A 132 -0.59 21.10 -13.37
C LEU A 132 0.11 19.83 -13.84
N ASP A 133 1.42 19.71 -13.63
CA ASP A 133 2.16 18.53 -14.08
C ASP A 133 1.74 17.27 -13.32
N PHE A 134 1.69 17.35 -12.00
CA PHE A 134 1.23 16.27 -11.13
C PHE A 134 -0.24 15.90 -11.46
N SER A 135 -1.13 16.89 -11.49
CA SER A 135 -2.57 16.70 -11.73
C SER A 135 -2.85 15.99 -13.05
N ARG A 136 -2.14 16.37 -14.11
CA ARG A 136 -2.25 15.75 -15.44
C ARG A 136 -1.78 14.30 -15.45
N LYS A 137 -0.61 14.01 -14.88
CA LYS A 137 -0.08 12.63 -14.76
C LYS A 137 -1.03 11.75 -13.94
N PHE A 138 -1.50 12.28 -12.81
CA PHE A 138 -2.37 11.59 -11.88
C PHE A 138 -3.73 11.25 -12.51
N SER A 139 -4.39 12.26 -13.09
CA SER A 139 -5.68 12.08 -13.77
C SER A 139 -5.58 11.09 -14.94
N SER A 140 -4.51 11.17 -15.73
CA SER A 140 -4.25 10.23 -16.83
C SER A 140 -4.13 8.79 -16.31
N CYS A 141 -3.34 8.58 -15.25
CA CYS A 141 -3.17 7.27 -14.63
C CYS A 141 -4.50 6.68 -14.11
N LEU A 142 -5.31 7.48 -13.41
CA LEU A 142 -6.61 7.04 -12.91
C LEU A 142 -7.56 6.66 -14.05
N LEU A 143 -7.66 7.50 -15.09
CA LEU A 143 -8.49 7.23 -16.25
C LEU A 143 -8.07 5.95 -16.99
N GLN A 144 -6.77 5.75 -17.20
CA GLN A 144 -6.25 4.55 -17.84
C GLN A 144 -6.58 3.30 -17.02
N SER A 145 -6.41 3.37 -15.70
CA SER A 145 -6.70 2.26 -14.79
C SER A 145 -8.18 1.90 -14.79
N ARG A 146 -9.08 2.90 -14.77
CA ARG A 146 -10.54 2.70 -14.90
C ARG A 146 -10.91 2.07 -16.24
N ARG A 147 -10.30 2.52 -17.35
CA ARG A 147 -10.53 1.95 -18.69
C ARG A 147 -10.09 0.49 -18.78
N LEU A 148 -8.93 0.15 -18.24
CA LEU A 148 -8.45 -1.23 -18.21
C LEU A 148 -9.37 -2.12 -17.38
N ARG A 149 -9.78 -1.67 -16.19
CA ARG A 149 -10.73 -2.40 -15.35
C ARG A 149 -12.07 -2.61 -16.06
N LYS A 150 -12.60 -1.57 -16.73
CA LYS A 150 -13.84 -1.68 -17.52
C LYS A 150 -13.70 -2.71 -18.65
N LYS A 151 -12.62 -2.65 -19.44
CA LYS A 151 -12.37 -3.62 -20.52
C LYS A 151 -12.23 -5.06 -20.00
N LEU A 152 -11.57 -5.24 -18.86
CA LEU A 152 -11.44 -6.56 -18.22
C LEU A 152 -12.81 -7.08 -17.76
N LEU A 153 -13.62 -6.23 -17.14
CA LEU A 153 -14.99 -6.57 -16.73
C LEU A 153 -15.87 -6.91 -17.94
N GLU A 154 -15.83 -6.10 -19.01
CA GLU A 154 -16.58 -6.37 -20.24
C GLU A 154 -16.17 -7.71 -20.87
N LYS A 155 -14.85 -7.99 -20.95
CA LYS A 155 -14.33 -9.26 -21.45
C LYS A 155 -14.79 -10.44 -20.59
N PHE A 156 -14.73 -10.31 -19.27
CA PHE A 156 -15.15 -11.34 -18.32
C PHE A 156 -16.65 -11.60 -18.38
N LEU A 157 -17.47 -10.55 -18.41
CA LEU A 157 -18.93 -10.65 -18.53
C LEU A 157 -19.33 -11.30 -19.86
N LYS A 158 -18.70 -10.90 -20.97
CA LYS A 158 -18.95 -11.49 -22.28
C LYS A 158 -18.64 -12.99 -22.30
N LYS A 159 -17.45 -13.39 -21.81
CA LYS A 159 -17.05 -14.80 -21.71
C LYS A 159 -18.00 -15.59 -20.81
N SER A 160 -18.43 -15.00 -19.69
CA SER A 160 -19.35 -15.64 -18.73
C SER A 160 -20.72 -15.89 -19.35
N ILE A 161 -21.27 -14.91 -20.08
CA ILE A 161 -22.58 -15.02 -20.74
C ILE A 161 -22.53 -16.05 -21.89
N GLU A 162 -21.46 -16.05 -22.69
CA GLU A 162 -21.27 -17.04 -23.76
C GLU A 162 -21.21 -18.47 -23.19
N LYS A 163 -20.48 -18.68 -22.09
CA LYS A 163 -20.38 -19.99 -21.41
C LYS A 163 -21.70 -20.43 -20.77
N PHE A 164 -22.53 -19.48 -20.31
CA PHE A 164 -23.84 -19.76 -19.71
C PHE A 164 -24.87 -20.32 -20.70
N GLN A 165 -24.70 -20.06 -22.01
CA GLN A 165 -25.56 -20.63 -23.04
C GLN A 165 -25.17 -22.07 -23.43
N GLU A 166 -24.00 -22.57 -23.03
CA GLU A 166 -23.49 -23.87 -23.46
C GLU A 166 -23.33 -24.92 -22.33
N GLU A 167 -23.43 -24.56 -21.05
CA GLU A 167 -23.24 -25.50 -19.93
C GLU A 167 -24.32 -25.46 -18.83
N PRO A 168 -24.57 -26.59 -18.11
CA PRO A 168 -25.46 -26.62 -16.94
C PRO A 168 -24.98 -25.69 -15.81
N LEU A 169 -25.93 -25.01 -15.16
CA LEU A 169 -25.71 -23.96 -14.15
C LEU A 169 -24.75 -24.34 -13.01
N GLU A 170 -24.76 -25.60 -12.55
CA GLU A 170 -23.88 -26.05 -11.45
C GLU A 170 -22.40 -26.08 -11.85
N LYS A 171 -22.08 -26.54 -13.06
CA LYS A 171 -20.70 -26.57 -13.57
C LYS A 171 -20.18 -25.14 -13.81
N PHE A 172 -21.06 -24.25 -14.25
CA PHE A 172 -20.74 -22.83 -14.41
C PHE A 172 -20.40 -22.12 -13.09
N LEU A 173 -21.16 -22.40 -12.01
CA LEU A 173 -20.90 -21.82 -10.70
C LEU A 173 -19.56 -22.32 -10.11
N GLU A 174 -19.26 -23.61 -10.23
CA GLU A 174 -17.95 -24.17 -9.82
C GLU A 174 -16.80 -23.55 -10.61
N ASP A 175 -16.92 -23.46 -11.94
CA ASP A 175 -15.86 -22.93 -12.79
C ASP A 175 -15.67 -21.42 -12.60
N SER A 176 -16.74 -20.64 -12.42
CA SER A 176 -16.64 -19.21 -12.13
C SER A 176 -16.03 -18.94 -10.77
N LEU A 177 -16.40 -19.70 -9.74
CA LEU A 177 -15.78 -19.61 -8.41
C LEU A 177 -14.31 -20.00 -8.47
N LYS A 178 -13.95 -21.08 -9.19
CA LYS A 178 -12.55 -21.48 -9.39
C LYS A 178 -11.74 -20.49 -10.22
N GLU A 179 -12.31 -19.87 -11.26
CA GLU A 179 -11.58 -18.90 -12.08
C GLU A 179 -11.42 -17.56 -11.33
N SER A 180 -12.43 -17.14 -10.55
CA SER A 180 -12.37 -15.90 -9.77
C SER A 180 -11.52 -16.02 -8.49
N LEU A 181 -11.68 -17.10 -7.71
CA LEU A 181 -10.80 -17.38 -6.56
C LEU A 181 -9.42 -17.85 -7.02
N GLY A 182 -9.33 -18.69 -8.06
CA GLY A 182 -8.07 -19.26 -8.53
C GLY A 182 -7.13 -18.21 -9.09
N ILE A 183 -7.58 -17.31 -9.96
CA ILE A 183 -6.70 -16.24 -10.47
C ILE A 183 -6.23 -15.31 -9.34
N SER A 184 -7.06 -15.11 -8.31
CA SER A 184 -6.71 -14.23 -7.19
C SER A 184 -5.82 -14.91 -6.14
N LEU A 185 -6.04 -16.19 -5.83
CA LEU A 185 -5.24 -16.98 -4.91
C LEU A 185 -3.93 -17.46 -5.54
N GLU A 186 -3.93 -17.87 -6.80
CA GLU A 186 -2.74 -18.36 -7.49
C GLU A 186 -1.73 -17.24 -7.67
N LYS A 187 -2.14 -16.05 -8.13
CA LYS A 187 -1.23 -14.87 -8.18
C LYS A 187 -0.76 -14.40 -6.81
N PHE A 188 -1.62 -14.51 -5.78
CA PHE A 188 -1.26 -14.08 -4.43
C PHE A 188 -0.29 -15.07 -3.78
N MET A 189 -0.53 -16.37 -3.92
CA MET A 189 0.35 -17.42 -3.40
C MET A 189 1.63 -17.53 -4.20
N GLU A 190 1.62 -17.44 -5.54
CA GLU A 190 2.85 -17.46 -6.34
C GLU A 190 3.75 -16.29 -5.95
N LYS A 191 3.21 -15.08 -5.83
CA LYS A 191 4.00 -13.91 -5.44
C LYS A 191 4.52 -14.03 -4.00
N SER A 192 3.69 -14.47 -3.07
CA SER A 192 4.06 -14.65 -1.66
C SER A 192 5.08 -15.78 -1.46
N LEU A 193 4.94 -16.89 -2.19
CA LEU A 193 5.85 -18.04 -2.11
C LEU A 193 7.17 -17.74 -2.82
N GLU A 194 7.16 -17.01 -3.95
CA GLU A 194 8.36 -16.60 -4.67
C GLU A 194 9.18 -15.56 -3.88
N GLU A 195 8.52 -14.60 -3.21
CA GLU A 195 9.18 -13.65 -2.30
C GLU A 195 9.77 -14.37 -1.08
N SER A 196 9.03 -15.33 -0.49
CA SER A 196 9.52 -16.12 0.66
C SER A 196 10.69 -17.04 0.28
N LEU A 197 10.64 -17.70 -0.88
CA LEU A 197 11.71 -18.57 -1.38
C LEU A 197 12.98 -17.78 -1.70
N LYS A 198 12.87 -16.61 -2.34
CA LYS A 198 14.03 -15.74 -2.61
C LYS A 198 14.70 -15.30 -1.31
N GLN A 199 13.90 -14.93 -0.30
CA GLN A 199 14.43 -14.50 0.99
C GLN A 199 15.16 -15.62 1.73
N ILE A 200 14.63 -16.85 1.67
CA ILE A 200 15.27 -18.04 2.26
C ILE A 200 16.57 -18.40 1.50
N LEU A 201 16.55 -18.36 0.17
CA LEU A 201 17.71 -18.70 -0.67
C LEU A 201 18.84 -17.70 -0.47
N ASP A 202 18.54 -16.40 -0.50
CA ASP A 202 19.54 -15.33 -0.34
C ASP A 202 20.19 -15.38 1.05
N LYS A 203 19.39 -15.63 2.10
CA LYS A 203 19.91 -15.78 3.46
C LYS A 203 20.83 -17.00 3.58
N SER A 204 20.39 -18.15 3.09
CA SER A 204 21.14 -19.41 3.18
C SER A 204 22.43 -19.36 2.35
N LEU A 205 22.38 -18.76 1.16
CA LEU A 205 23.55 -18.64 0.28
C LEU A 205 24.59 -17.68 0.87
N LYS A 206 24.14 -16.59 1.50
CA LYS A 206 25.02 -15.61 2.13
C LYS A 206 25.73 -16.19 3.36
N GLU A 207 25.00 -16.91 4.22
CA GLU A 207 25.58 -17.60 5.39
C GLU A 207 26.63 -18.63 4.95
N PHE A 208 26.34 -19.42 3.92
CA PHE A 208 27.27 -20.42 3.39
C PHE A 208 28.53 -19.80 2.77
N LEU A 209 28.39 -18.70 2.02
CA LEU A 209 29.52 -18.00 1.40
C LEU A 209 30.41 -17.32 2.44
N GLU A 210 29.83 -16.71 3.49
CA GLU A 210 30.58 -16.11 4.59
C GLU A 210 31.40 -17.17 5.35
N GLU A 211 30.82 -18.35 5.62
CA GLU A 211 31.51 -19.46 6.26
C GLU A 211 32.68 -20.01 5.41
N CYS A 212 32.46 -20.18 4.10
CA CYS A 212 33.49 -20.65 3.16
C CYS A 212 34.63 -19.63 2.95
N LEU A 213 34.33 -18.33 2.95
CA LEU A 213 35.33 -17.26 2.83
C LEU A 213 36.18 -17.14 4.10
N GLU A 214 35.57 -17.26 5.28
CA GLU A 214 36.29 -17.26 6.55
C GLU A 214 37.24 -18.46 6.68
N GLU A 215 36.83 -19.63 6.20
CA GLU A 215 37.65 -20.84 6.25
C GLU A 215 38.83 -20.77 5.25
N SER A 216 38.64 -20.13 4.09
CA SER A 216 39.70 -19.91 3.10
C SER A 216 40.73 -18.87 3.55
N LEU A 217 40.31 -17.82 4.27
CA LEU A 217 41.19 -16.79 4.81
C LEU A 217 41.98 -17.25 6.06
N LYS A 218 41.45 -18.22 6.82
CA LYS A 218 42.17 -18.86 7.93
C LYS A 218 43.24 -19.87 7.48
N ASN A 219 43.14 -20.37 6.25
CA ASN A 219 44.04 -21.37 5.67
C ASN A 219 45.07 -20.78 4.68
N SER A 220 45.19 -19.45 4.59
CA SER A 220 46.25 -18.70 3.89
C SER A 220 47.21 -18.05 4.87
#